data_AF-A0A834Y2I5-F1
#
_entry.id   AF-A0A834Y2I5-F1
#
_cell.length_a   1.000
_cell.length_b   1.000
_cell.length_c   1.000
_cell.angle_alpha   90.00
_cell.angle_beta   90.00
_cell.angle_gamma   90.00
#
_symmetry.space_group_name_H-M   'P 1'
#
loop_
_entity.id
_entity.type
_entity.pdbx_description
1 polymer ?
#
loop_
_entity_poly.entity_id
_entity_poly.type
_entity_poly.pdbx_seq_one_letter_code
_entity_poly.pdbx_strand_id
1 'polypeptide(L)'
;MKNFNKPEYAGPWYDIARIPNIFEVGQKCSVFDYKFDKHDGSFNIDLLSKSKITGNSRNLTGAARPRENEPSSVLNLYYPDFLKIGVLTVLDTDYKNYAVVTTVSSVIGSIKLQMAWIWSREPTLSPEYYQLAEDVLRVNDISPDKLKLSDQCDC
;
A
#
# COMPACT_ATOMS: atom_id res chain seq x y z
N MET A 1 8.39 -7.58 -7.53
CA MET A 1 9.85 -7.43 -7.34
C MET A 1 10.57 -8.75 -7.02
N LYS A 2 11.73 -9.03 -7.63
CA LYS A 2 12.64 -10.13 -7.22
C LYS A 2 13.53 -9.67 -6.05
N ASN A 3 13.83 -10.56 -5.10
CA ASN A 3 14.70 -10.28 -3.93
C ASN A 3 14.22 -9.14 -3.02
N PHE A 4 12.91 -9.07 -2.75
CA PHE A 4 12.36 -8.04 -1.86
C PHE A 4 12.84 -8.22 -0.41
N ASN A 5 13.48 -7.17 0.13
CA ASN A 5 14.01 -7.10 1.48
C ASN A 5 12.97 -6.54 2.46
N LYS A 6 12.33 -7.44 3.22
CA LYS A 6 11.27 -7.08 4.17
C LYS A 6 11.75 -6.18 5.33
N PRO A 7 12.90 -6.45 5.98
CA PRO A 7 13.45 -5.54 6.98
C PRO A 7 13.63 -4.10 6.48
N GLU A 8 14.18 -3.90 5.27
CA GLU A 8 14.39 -2.55 4.72
C GLU A 8 13.08 -1.86 4.31
N TYR A 9 12.04 -2.64 3.98
CA TYR A 9 10.72 -2.12 3.66
C TYR A 9 9.90 -1.66 4.87
N ALA A 10 10.24 -2.16 6.07
CA ALA A 10 9.52 -1.82 7.31
C ALA A 10 9.52 -0.30 7.60
N GLY A 11 8.62 0.12 8.48
CA GLY A 11 8.38 1.51 8.85
C GLY A 11 7.25 2.17 8.05
N PRO A 12 7.12 3.49 8.18
CA PRO A 12 6.01 4.24 7.60
C PRO A 12 6.16 4.44 6.09
N TRP A 13 5.00 4.42 5.42
CA TRP A 13 4.80 4.75 4.02
C TRP A 13 3.59 5.68 3.87
N TYR A 14 3.82 6.90 3.40
CA TYR A 14 2.80 7.90 3.13
C TYR A 14 2.13 7.61 1.80
N ASP A 15 0.80 7.63 1.78
CA ASP A 15 0.05 7.45 0.55
C ASP A 15 0.08 8.72 -0.30
N ILE A 16 0.77 8.69 -1.44
CA ILE A 16 0.93 9.86 -2.33
C ILE A 16 -0.12 9.86 -3.43
N ALA A 17 -0.39 8.72 -4.02
CA ALA A 17 -1.43 8.57 -5.03
C ALA A 17 -1.97 7.15 -5.04
N ARG A 18 -3.26 7.01 -5.33
CA ARG A 18 -3.91 5.70 -5.39
C ARG A 18 -4.98 5.65 -6.45
N ILE A 19 -5.26 4.45 -6.93
CA ILE A 19 -6.50 4.18 -7.67
C ILE A 19 -7.65 4.26 -6.65
N PRO A 20 -8.67 5.11 -6.88
CA PRO A 20 -9.80 5.24 -5.97
C PRO A 20 -10.42 3.88 -5.63
N ASN A 21 -10.61 3.63 -4.34
CA ASN A 21 -11.21 2.40 -3.84
C ASN A 21 -12.18 2.69 -2.69
N ILE A 22 -13.10 1.75 -2.46
CA ILE A 22 -14.17 1.89 -1.48
C ILE A 22 -13.68 1.90 -0.02
N PHE A 23 -12.49 1.36 0.25
CA PHE A 23 -11.97 1.20 1.61
C PHE A 23 -11.40 2.50 2.19
N GLU A 24 -10.96 3.41 1.31
CA GLU A 24 -10.26 4.65 1.67
C GLU A 24 -11.05 5.93 1.33
N VAL A 25 -12.35 5.79 1.02
CA VAL A 25 -13.23 6.94 0.76
C VAL A 25 -13.29 7.85 1.99
N GLY A 26 -13.17 9.15 1.77
CA GLY A 26 -13.25 10.15 2.83
C GLY A 26 -12.02 10.25 3.74
N GLN A 27 -10.93 9.55 3.42
CA GLN A 27 -9.68 9.60 4.20
C GLN A 27 -8.66 10.56 3.60
N LYS A 28 -7.91 11.24 4.47
CA LYS A 28 -6.69 12.01 4.19
C LYS A 28 -5.58 11.62 5.19
N CYS A 29 -4.35 12.08 4.96
CA CYS A 29 -3.21 11.84 5.82
C CYS A 29 -2.93 10.35 6.04
N SER A 30 -3.16 9.53 5.01
CA SER A 30 -3.03 8.08 5.11
C SER A 30 -1.55 7.70 5.19
N VAL A 31 -1.17 6.99 6.24
CA VAL A 31 0.17 6.43 6.47
C VAL A 31 0.02 4.97 6.85
N PHE A 32 0.73 4.10 6.14
CA PHE A 32 0.81 2.68 6.43
C PHE A 32 2.14 2.39 7.13
N ASP A 33 2.10 2.06 8.42
CA ASP A 33 3.29 1.69 9.19
C ASP A 33 3.45 0.17 9.25
N TYR A 34 4.48 -0.34 8.55
CA TYR A 34 4.77 -1.76 8.42
C TYR A 34 5.77 -2.24 9.48
N LYS A 35 5.35 -3.13 10.36
CA LYS A 35 6.18 -3.70 11.43
C LYS A 35 6.55 -5.13 11.09
N PHE A 36 7.80 -5.34 10.66
CA PHE A 36 8.30 -6.64 10.24
C PHE A 36 8.51 -7.59 11.42
N ASP A 37 7.95 -8.79 11.34
CA ASP A 37 8.22 -9.90 12.26
C ASP A 37 9.22 -10.87 11.63
N LYS A 38 10.41 -10.97 12.24
CA LYS A 38 11.48 -11.87 11.78
C LYS A 38 11.21 -13.35 12.04
N HIS A 39 10.26 -13.69 12.93
CA HIS A 39 9.98 -15.06 13.32
C HIS A 39 9.18 -15.81 12.24
N ASP A 40 8.18 -15.15 11.67
CA ASP A 40 7.31 -15.74 10.65
C ASP A 40 7.41 -15.02 9.28
N GLY A 41 8.15 -13.91 9.22
CA GLY A 41 8.35 -13.13 8.00
C GLY A 41 7.13 -12.29 7.60
N SER A 42 6.19 -12.05 8.51
CA SER A 42 4.99 -11.23 8.30
C SER A 42 5.22 -9.75 8.60
N PHE A 43 4.22 -8.93 8.29
CA PHE A 43 4.11 -7.57 8.78
C PHE A 43 2.82 -7.41 9.58
N ASN A 44 2.91 -6.79 10.76
CA ASN A 44 1.78 -6.10 11.37
C ASN A 44 1.71 -4.70 10.77
N ILE A 45 0.51 -4.22 10.44
CA ILE A 45 0.33 -2.94 9.73
C ILE A 45 -0.62 -2.05 10.51
N ASP A 46 -0.18 -0.83 10.82
CA ASP A 46 -1.06 0.22 11.32
C ASP A 46 -1.37 1.20 10.18
N LEU A 47 -2.64 1.31 9.80
CA LEU A 47 -3.13 2.34 8.89
C LEU A 47 -3.65 3.52 9.69
N LEU A 48 -2.86 4.59 9.71
CA LEU A 48 -3.22 5.88 10.31
C LEU A 48 -3.83 6.78 9.23
N SER A 49 -4.96 7.41 9.52
CA SER A 49 -5.59 8.39 8.61
C SER A 49 -6.44 9.40 9.40
N LYS A 50 -6.92 10.44 8.73
CA LYS A 50 -7.92 11.38 9.26
C LYS A 50 -9.16 11.41 8.37
N SER A 51 -10.31 11.65 8.98
CA SER A 51 -11.55 11.94 8.27
C SER A 51 -11.45 13.30 7.57
N LYS A 52 -11.73 13.36 6.26
CA LYS A 52 -11.84 14.62 5.50
C LYS A 52 -13.00 15.51 5.99
N ILE A 53 -14.02 14.94 6.62
CA ILE A 53 -15.21 15.66 7.06
C ILE A 53 -15.03 16.20 8.48
N THR A 54 -14.52 15.36 9.39
CA THR A 54 -14.47 15.69 10.83
C THR A 54 -13.07 16.02 11.33
N GLY A 55 -12.02 15.72 10.57
CA GLY A 55 -10.62 15.88 11.01
C GLY A 55 -10.16 14.83 12.03
N ASN A 56 -11.07 14.01 12.56
CA ASN A 56 -10.73 13.00 13.57
C ASN A 56 -9.77 11.95 13.01
N SER A 57 -8.77 11.61 13.81
CA SER A 57 -7.85 10.50 13.53
C SER A 57 -8.57 9.16 13.58
N ARG A 58 -8.15 8.26 12.70
CA ARG A 58 -8.57 6.87 12.61
C ARG A 58 -7.32 6.00 12.56
N ASN A 59 -7.36 4.90 13.31
CA ASN A 59 -6.36 3.84 13.20
C ASN A 59 -7.07 2.53 12.84
N LEU A 60 -6.49 1.76 11.92
CA LEU A 60 -6.93 0.43 11.56
C LEU A 60 -5.72 -0.50 11.53
N THR A 61 -5.80 -1.58 12.32
CA THR A 61 -4.76 -2.61 12.35
C THR A 61 -5.02 -3.66 11.27
N GLY A 62 -3.95 -4.16 10.67
CA GLY A 62 -3.97 -5.21 9.66
C GLY A 62 -2.72 -6.06 9.71
N ALA A 63 -2.64 -7.04 8.81
CA ALA A 63 -1.47 -7.89 8.66
C ALA A 63 -1.21 -8.25 7.20
N ALA A 64 0.07 -8.38 6.84
CA ALA A 64 0.48 -8.96 5.56
C ALA A 64 1.37 -10.19 5.82
N ARG A 65 0.87 -11.36 5.46
CA ARG A 65 1.53 -12.65 5.74
C ARG A 65 2.17 -13.22 4.47
N PRO A 66 3.32 -13.91 4.58
CA PRO A 66 3.92 -14.62 3.45
C PRO A 66 2.91 -15.55 2.75
N ARG A 67 3.12 -15.74 1.45
CA ARG A 67 2.37 -16.71 0.66
C ARG A 67 3.34 -17.80 0.20
N GLU A 68 2.98 -19.05 0.44
CA GLU A 68 3.81 -20.20 0.08
C GLU A 68 4.07 -20.25 -1.43
N ASN A 69 5.30 -20.59 -1.82
CA ASN A 69 5.74 -20.73 -3.21
C ASN A 69 5.61 -19.47 -4.07
N GLU A 70 5.50 -18.29 -3.46
CA GLU A 70 5.45 -17.00 -4.16
C GLU A 70 6.68 -16.13 -3.80
N PRO A 71 7.04 -15.13 -4.62
CA PRO A 71 8.07 -14.16 -4.27
C PRO A 71 7.80 -13.47 -2.93
N SER A 72 8.85 -13.09 -2.20
CA SER A 72 8.73 -12.44 -0.86
C SER A 72 7.95 -11.12 -0.87
N SER A 73 7.80 -10.48 -2.03
CA SER A 73 6.99 -9.27 -2.24
C SER A 73 5.49 -9.52 -2.38
N VAL A 74 5.05 -10.78 -2.50
CA VAL A 74 3.65 -11.18 -2.63
C VAL A 74 3.14 -11.72 -1.29
N LEU A 75 2.13 -11.07 -0.73
CA LEU A 75 1.65 -11.29 0.64
C LEU A 75 0.13 -11.44 0.66
N ASN A 76 -0.38 -12.31 1.53
CA ASN A 76 -1.80 -12.34 1.85
C ASN A 76 -2.13 -11.13 2.75
N LEU A 77 -3.07 -10.30 2.34
CA LEU A 77 -3.45 -9.07 3.04
C LEU A 77 -4.69 -9.30 3.92
N TYR A 78 -4.62 -8.86 5.17
CA TYR A 78 -5.67 -8.98 6.17
C TYR A 78 -6.05 -7.60 6.72
N TYR A 79 -7.33 -7.25 6.65
CA TYR A 79 -7.90 -6.03 7.24
C TYR A 79 -9.37 -6.23 7.68
N PRO A 80 -9.69 -6.06 8.98
CA PRO A 80 -8.73 -6.03 10.10
C PRO A 80 -7.86 -7.31 10.12
N ASP A 81 -6.83 -7.35 10.96
CA ASP A 81 -5.79 -8.40 11.08
C ASP A 81 -6.21 -9.89 10.98
N PHE A 82 -7.49 -10.22 11.21
CA PHE A 82 -8.06 -11.57 11.06
C PHE A 82 -8.80 -11.84 9.73
N LEU A 83 -9.26 -10.82 9.01
CA LEU A 83 -10.07 -10.98 7.80
C LEU A 83 -9.20 -10.86 6.54
N LYS A 84 -9.00 -11.95 5.80
CA LYS A 84 -8.28 -11.92 4.53
C LYS A 84 -9.09 -11.14 3.49
N ILE A 85 -8.56 -10.00 3.03
CA ILE A 85 -9.23 -9.16 2.04
C ILE A 85 -8.61 -9.26 0.64
N GLY A 86 -7.41 -9.81 0.50
CA GLY A 86 -6.78 -9.90 -0.82
C GLY A 86 -5.34 -10.37 -0.79
N VAL A 87 -4.65 -10.09 -1.89
CA VAL A 87 -3.22 -10.33 -2.08
C VAL A 87 -2.56 -8.99 -2.37
N LEU A 88 -1.65 -8.57 -1.49
CA LEU A 88 -0.80 -7.41 -1.66
C LEU A 88 0.48 -7.82 -2.40
N THR A 89 0.95 -6.98 -3.31
CA THR A 89 2.21 -7.19 -4.02
C THR A 89 2.98 -5.88 -4.09
N VAL A 90 4.20 -5.87 -3.59
CA VAL A 90 5.16 -4.79 -3.84
C VAL A 90 5.75 -5.00 -5.23
N LEU A 91 5.31 -4.16 -6.17
CA LEU A 91 5.74 -4.24 -7.57
C LEU A 91 7.21 -3.84 -7.66
N ASP A 92 7.55 -2.70 -7.07
CA ASP A 92 8.89 -2.15 -7.02
C ASP A 92 9.06 -1.14 -5.86
N THR A 93 10.28 -0.96 -5.37
CA THR A 93 10.65 0.00 -4.32
C THR A 93 12.17 0.11 -4.23
N ASP A 94 12.66 1.30 -3.90
CA ASP A 94 14.06 1.53 -3.51
C ASP A 94 14.26 1.53 -1.99
N TYR A 95 13.20 1.20 -1.24
CA TYR A 95 13.09 1.15 0.23
C TYR A 95 13.20 2.51 0.94
N LYS A 96 13.71 3.54 0.27
CA LYS A 96 14.13 4.81 0.89
C LYS A 96 13.32 6.01 0.44
N ASN A 97 12.73 5.97 -0.76
CA ASN A 97 12.01 7.10 -1.33
C ASN A 97 10.61 6.70 -1.76
N TYR A 98 10.46 5.61 -2.52
CA TYR A 98 9.16 5.23 -3.09
C TYR A 98 8.86 3.74 -2.98
N ALA A 99 7.57 3.42 -3.02
CA ALA A 99 7.10 2.06 -3.23
C ALA A 99 5.87 2.06 -4.14
N VAL A 100 5.80 1.10 -5.06
CA VAL A 100 4.63 0.86 -5.89
C VAL A 100 4.00 -0.45 -5.46
N VAL A 101 2.74 -0.36 -5.03
CA VAL A 101 2.04 -1.48 -4.42
C VAL A 101 0.73 -1.71 -5.15
N THR A 102 0.40 -2.97 -5.42
CA THR A 102 -0.91 -3.38 -5.93
C THR A 102 -1.56 -4.33 -4.94
N THR A 103 -2.88 -4.30 -4.88
CA THR A 103 -3.67 -5.33 -4.20
C THR A 103 -4.75 -5.84 -5.14
N VAL A 104 -4.86 -7.16 -5.23
CA VAL A 104 -6.01 -7.81 -5.87
C VAL A 104 -6.91 -8.33 -4.76
N SER A 105 -8.05 -7.66 -4.59
CA SER A 105 -9.05 -8.00 -3.59
C SER A 105 -10.14 -8.87 -4.20
N SER A 106 -10.62 -9.84 -3.42
CA SER A 106 -11.75 -10.69 -3.77
C SER A 106 -12.91 -10.32 -2.85
N VAL A 107 -13.57 -9.20 -3.12
CA VAL A 107 -14.71 -8.73 -2.32
C VAL A 107 -15.99 -9.27 -2.94
N ILE A 108 -16.71 -10.12 -2.19
CA ILE A 108 -18.08 -10.60 -2.43
C ILE A 108 -18.36 -11.07 -3.89
N GLY A 109 -18.31 -12.38 -4.12
CA GLY A 109 -18.59 -13.01 -5.42
C GLY A 109 -17.33 -13.26 -6.26
N SER A 110 -17.46 -13.22 -7.58
CA SER A 110 -16.36 -13.49 -8.55
C SER A 110 -15.64 -12.23 -9.05
N ILE A 111 -15.96 -11.05 -8.51
CA ILE A 111 -15.36 -9.77 -8.96
C ILE A 111 -14.00 -9.59 -8.28
N LYS A 112 -12.95 -9.51 -9.08
CA LYS A 112 -11.60 -9.14 -8.64
C LYS A 112 -11.43 -7.64 -8.78
N LEU A 113 -11.21 -6.95 -7.67
CA LEU A 113 -10.89 -5.53 -7.67
C LEU A 113 -9.36 -5.36 -7.59
N GLN A 114 -8.76 -4.81 -8.64
CA GLN A 114 -7.35 -4.42 -8.63
C GLN A 114 -7.24 -2.96 -8.19
N MET A 115 -6.45 -2.74 -7.15
CA MET A 115 -6.13 -1.43 -6.58
C MET A 115 -4.63 -1.25 -6.62
N ALA A 116 -4.17 -0.02 -6.77
CA ALA A 116 -2.74 0.30 -6.77
C ALA A 116 -2.48 1.63 -6.07
N TRP A 117 -1.28 1.73 -5.49
CA TRP A 117 -0.80 2.88 -4.76
C TRP A 117 0.64 3.22 -5.16
N ILE A 118 0.96 4.51 -5.10
CA ILE A 118 2.30 5.06 -5.03
C ILE A 118 2.48 5.60 -3.61
N TRP A 119 3.45 5.04 -2.90
CA TRP A 119 3.81 5.46 -1.55
C TRP A 119 5.17 6.12 -1.51
N SER A 120 5.39 6.96 -0.49
CA SER A 120 6.65 7.63 -0.22
C SER A 120 7.08 7.48 1.24
N ARG A 121 8.38 7.59 1.52
CA ARG A 121 8.88 7.70 2.91
C ARG A 121 8.59 9.05 3.55
N GLU A 122 8.25 10.05 2.75
CA GLU A 122 7.88 11.39 3.20
C GLU A 122 6.46 11.77 2.74
N PRO A 123 5.81 12.80 3.33
CA PRO A 123 4.48 13.25 2.91
C PRO A 123 4.38 13.74 1.45
N THR A 124 5.52 13.90 0.78
CA THR A 124 5.61 14.28 -0.64
C THR A 124 6.55 13.32 -1.37
N LEU A 125 6.52 13.35 -2.70
CA LEU A 125 7.41 12.57 -3.55
C LEU A 125 7.93 13.47 -4.68
N SER A 126 9.22 13.36 -5.01
CA SER A 126 9.80 14.15 -6.10
C SER A 126 9.18 13.75 -7.44
N PRO A 127 9.12 14.66 -8.43
CA PRO A 127 8.59 14.33 -9.76
C PRO A 127 9.33 13.16 -10.44
N GLU A 128 10.64 13.02 -10.19
CA GLU A 128 11.46 11.93 -10.72
C GLU A 128 11.00 10.56 -10.20
N TYR A 129 10.86 10.40 -8.88
CA TYR A 129 10.38 9.15 -8.29
C TYR A 129 8.90 8.90 -8.62
N TYR A 130 8.10 9.95 -8.76
CA TYR A 130 6.70 9.81 -9.17
C TYR A 130 6.60 9.26 -10.60
N GLN A 131 7.37 9.81 -11.54
CA GLN A 131 7.43 9.31 -12.91
C GLN A 131 7.90 7.85 -12.96
N LEU A 132 8.94 7.50 -12.20
CA LEU A 132 9.43 6.13 -12.08
C LEU A 132 8.35 5.18 -11.56
N ALA A 133 7.60 5.61 -10.54
CA ALA A 133 6.50 4.85 -9.98
C ALA A 133 5.36 4.62 -10.99
N GLU A 134 5.03 5.62 -11.81
CA GLU A 134 4.08 5.45 -12.91
C GLU A 134 4.58 4.47 -13.98
N ASP A 135 5.86 4.50 -14.32
CA ASP A 135 6.45 3.56 -15.28
C ASP A 135 6.39 2.12 -14.78
N VAL A 136 6.63 1.91 -13.48
CA VAL A 136 6.43 0.60 -12.83
C VAL A 136 4.98 0.14 -12.97
N LEU A 137 3.99 1.01 -12.76
CA LEU A 137 2.58 0.66 -12.97
C LEU A 137 2.31 0.26 -14.43
N ARG A 138 2.81 1.03 -15.41
CA ARG A 138 2.65 0.75 -16.85
C ARG A 138 3.21 -0.62 -17.24
N VAL A 139 4.42 -0.95 -16.78
CA VAL A 139 5.08 -2.25 -17.05
C VAL A 139 4.33 -3.43 -16.43
N ASN A 140 3.51 -3.19 -15.40
CA ASN A 140 2.66 -4.19 -14.75
C ASN A 140 1.19 -4.12 -15.21
N ASP A 141 0.92 -3.54 -16.38
CA ASP A 141 -0.41 -3.42 -17.00
C ASP A 141 -1.44 -2.65 -16.15
N ILE A 142 -0.98 -1.74 -15.29
CA ILE A 142 -1.82 -0.85 -14.48
C ILE A 142 -1.72 0.57 -15.04
N SER A 143 -2.81 1.09 -15.60
CA SER A 143 -2.87 2.44 -16.17
C SER A 143 -2.73 3.52 -15.08
N PRO A 144 -1.69 4.39 -15.13
CA PRO A 144 -1.53 5.49 -14.18
C PRO A 144 -2.62 6.56 -14.25
N ASP A 145 -3.31 6.70 -15.39
CA ASP A 145 -4.40 7.69 -15.57
C ASP A 145 -5.56 7.51 -14.56
N LYS A 146 -5.65 6.32 -13.96
CA LYS A 146 -6.62 5.97 -12.92
C LYS A 146 -6.22 6.48 -11.53
N LEU A 147 -4.97 6.90 -11.34
CA LEU A 147 -4.50 7.43 -10.07
C LEU A 147 -5.17 8.76 -9.75
N LYS A 148 -5.37 8.99 -8.45
CA LYS A 148 -5.69 10.29 -7.87
C LYS A 148 -4.69 10.57 -6.77
N LEU A 149 -4.27 11.83 -6.69
CA LEU A 149 -3.43 12.31 -5.60
C LEU A 149 -4.18 12.16 -4.27
N SER A 150 -3.46 11.63 -3.29
CA SER A 150 -3.92 11.55 -1.92
C SER A 150 -3.67 12.88 -1.22
N ASP A 151 -4.54 13.21 -0.27
CA ASP A 151 -4.44 14.47 0.48
C ASP A 151 -3.51 14.26 1.69
N GLN A 152 -2.27 14.74 1.56
CA GLN A 152 -1.24 14.71 2.61
C GLN A 152 -0.95 16.11 3.19
N CYS A 153 -1.85 17.09 2.96
CA CYS A 153 -1.71 18.45 3.48
C CYS A 153 -2.47 18.61 4.81
N ASP A 154 -2.01 19.50 5.69
CA ASP A 154 -2.65 19.81 6.99
C ASP A 154 -2.93 18.55 7.85
N CYS A 155 -1.94 17.67 7.88
CA CYS A 155 -1.82 16.53 8.77
C CYS A 155 -1.09 16.99 10.06
#